data_AF-A0A953LB59-F1
#
_entry.id   AF-A0A953LB59-F1
#
_cell.length_a   1.000
_cell.length_b   1.000
_cell.length_c   1.000
_cell.angle_alpha   90.00
_cell.angle_beta   90.00
_cell.angle_gamma   90.00
#
_symmetry.space_group_name_H-M   'P 1'
#
loop_
_entity.id
_entity.type
_entity.pdbx_description
1 polymer ?
#
loop_
_entity_poly.entity_id
_entity_poly.type
_entity_poly.pdbx_seq_one_letter_code
_entity_poly.pdbx_strand_id
1 'polypeptide(L)'
;MTRIVGLTGIVGLTRIVGLTGILGLTGIVGLTRIVGLTGIVGLTRIVGLTGIVGLTRIVGLTGIVGLTGIVGWTRIVGLTGIVGLTRIVGWTGIVGLTRIVGLTGIVGLTRIVGLTRILGWTGIVGF
;
A
#
# COMPACT_ATOMS: atom_id res chain seq x y z
N MET A 1 -20.70 10.12 1.27
CA MET A 1 -19.71 9.11 0.83
C MET A 1 -19.30 9.45 -0.59
N THR A 2 -18.04 9.81 -0.82
CA THR A 2 -17.52 10.17 -2.15
C THR A 2 -16.94 8.93 -2.81
N ARG A 3 -17.65 8.35 -3.78
CA ARG A 3 -17.15 7.24 -4.60
C ARG A 3 -16.34 7.82 -5.77
N ILE A 4 -15.08 7.40 -5.92
CA ILE A 4 -14.18 7.87 -6.99
C ILE A 4 -13.87 6.70 -7.92
N VAL A 5 -14.00 6.90 -9.22
CA VAL A 5 -13.84 5.84 -10.24
C VAL A 5 -12.94 6.33 -11.38
N GLY A 6 -11.98 5.50 -11.78
CA GLY A 6 -11.29 5.62 -13.08
C GLY A 6 -10.32 6.80 -13.23
N LEU A 7 -9.78 7.33 -12.12
CA LEU A 7 -8.88 8.48 -12.17
C LEU A 7 -7.46 8.05 -12.60
N THR A 8 -6.89 8.74 -13.59
CA THR A 8 -5.58 8.42 -14.17
C THR A 8 -4.63 9.61 -14.14
N GLY A 9 -3.33 9.38 -13.95
CA GLY A 9 -2.30 10.41 -14.17
C GLY A 9 -2.19 11.49 -13.09
N ILE A 10 -2.50 11.14 -11.83
CA ILE A 10 -2.45 12.10 -10.71
C ILE A 10 -1.00 12.32 -10.29
N VAL A 11 -0.58 13.59 -10.19
CA VAL A 11 0.78 13.96 -9.77
C VAL A 11 0.73 14.92 -8.59
N GLY A 12 1.57 14.68 -7.58
CA GLY A 12 1.89 15.66 -6.54
C GLY A 12 0.77 15.94 -5.53
N LEU A 13 -0.21 15.04 -5.42
CA LEU A 13 -1.33 15.25 -4.49
C LEU A 13 -0.83 15.18 -3.04
N THR A 14 -1.03 16.27 -2.30
CA THR A 14 -0.65 16.38 -0.89
C THR A 14 -1.90 16.43 -0.01
N ARG A 15 -1.85 15.74 1.14
CA ARG A 15 -2.89 15.72 2.17
C ARG A 15 -4.24 15.20 1.67
N ILE A 16 -4.49 13.92 1.88
CA ILE A 16 -5.78 13.27 1.62
C ILE A 16 -6.32 12.70 2.93
N VAL A 17 -7.57 12.96 3.25
CA VAL A 17 -8.21 12.47 4.49
C VAL A 17 -9.57 11.84 4.16
N GLY A 18 -9.81 10.65 4.71
CA GLY A 18 -11.15 10.05 4.79
C GLY A 18 -11.77 9.60 3.46
N LEU A 19 -10.97 9.38 2.41
CA LEU A 19 -11.50 8.88 1.14
C LEU A 19 -12.01 7.43 1.30
N THR A 20 -13.18 7.15 0.72
CA THR A 20 -13.81 5.84 0.76
C THR A 20 -14.23 5.39 -0.64
N GLY A 21 -14.26 4.08 -0.90
CA GLY A 21 -14.89 3.54 -2.12
C GLY A 21 -14.20 3.96 -3.43
N ILE A 22 -12.88 3.79 -3.49
CA ILE A 22 -12.07 4.13 -4.66
C ILE A 22 -11.99 2.92 -5.59
N LEU A 23 -12.21 3.13 -6.89
CA LEU A 23 -12.10 2.10 -7.91
C LEU A 23 -11.20 2.53 -9.07
N GLY A 24 -10.23 1.67 -9.43
CA GLY A 24 -9.53 1.75 -10.72
C GLY A 24 -8.58 2.93 -10.87
N LEU A 25 -7.92 3.37 -9.79
CA LEU A 25 -6.94 4.45 -9.88
C LEU A 25 -5.63 3.95 -10.51
N THR A 26 -5.12 4.67 -11.51
CA THR A 26 -3.88 4.28 -12.20
C THR A 26 -2.92 5.46 -12.40
N GLY A 27 -1.60 5.19 -12.39
CA GLY A 27 -0.59 6.19 -12.75
C GLY A 27 -0.49 7.35 -11.76
N ILE A 28 -0.43 7.06 -10.46
CA ILE A 28 -0.26 8.09 -9.42
C ILE A 28 1.23 8.27 -9.11
N VAL A 29 1.67 9.53 -9.03
CA VAL A 29 3.04 9.88 -8.65
C VAL A 29 3.06 10.89 -7.50
N GLY A 30 3.92 10.63 -6.50
CA GLY A 30 4.31 11.63 -5.49
C GLY A 30 3.22 11.97 -4.47
N LEU A 31 2.43 10.98 -4.07
CA LEU A 31 1.28 11.20 -3.19
C LEU A 31 1.70 11.11 -1.71
N THR A 32 1.39 12.15 -0.93
CA THR A 32 1.95 12.30 0.43
C THR A 32 0.90 12.62 1.49
N ARG A 33 1.15 12.16 2.73
CA ARG A 33 0.34 12.44 3.94
C ARG A 33 -1.13 12.03 3.78
N ILE A 34 -1.38 10.74 3.66
CA ILE A 34 -2.73 10.21 3.53
C ILE A 34 -3.21 9.63 4.84
N VAL A 35 -4.47 9.90 5.21
CA VAL A 35 -5.09 9.37 6.42
C VAL A 35 -6.46 8.77 6.12
N GLY A 36 -6.72 7.56 6.62
CA GLY A 36 -8.07 6.99 6.70
C GLY A 36 -8.66 6.51 5.37
N LEU A 37 -7.83 6.01 4.46
CA LEU A 37 -8.27 5.46 3.18
C LEU A 37 -8.92 4.08 3.37
N THR A 38 -10.16 3.93 2.91
CA THR A 38 -10.92 2.66 3.07
C THR A 38 -11.60 2.21 1.78
N GLY A 39 -11.55 0.90 1.48
CA GLY A 39 -12.32 0.33 0.38
C GLY A 39 -11.78 0.72 -0.99
N ILE A 40 -10.49 0.49 -1.22
CA ILE A 40 -9.83 0.75 -2.51
C ILE A 40 -9.77 -0.56 -3.30
N VAL A 41 -10.13 -0.50 -4.57
CA VAL A 41 -10.07 -1.63 -5.51
C VAL A 41 -9.32 -1.22 -6.78
N GLY A 42 -8.34 -2.03 -7.19
CA GLY A 42 -7.69 -1.92 -8.50
C GLY A 42 -6.73 -0.72 -8.62
N LEU A 43 -5.84 -0.53 -7.65
CA LEU A 43 -4.81 0.52 -7.71
C LEU A 43 -3.60 0.00 -8.51
N THR A 44 -3.19 0.69 -9.58
CA THR A 44 -2.07 0.24 -10.42
C THR A 44 -1.07 1.35 -10.76
N ARG A 45 0.20 0.98 -10.97
CA ARG A 45 1.29 1.88 -11.41
C ARG A 45 1.45 3.11 -10.51
N ILE A 46 1.92 2.89 -9.30
CA ILE A 46 1.98 3.90 -8.26
C ILE A 46 3.42 4.15 -7.85
N VAL A 47 3.85 5.41 -7.83
CA VAL A 47 5.23 5.79 -7.54
C VAL A 47 5.31 6.82 -6.42
N GLY A 48 6.16 6.58 -5.44
CA GLY A 48 6.54 7.58 -4.43
C GLY A 48 5.43 7.92 -3.45
N LEU A 49 4.75 6.92 -2.88
CA LEU A 49 3.80 7.17 -1.81
C LEU A 49 4.51 7.27 -0.46
N THR A 50 4.23 8.34 0.29
CA THR A 50 4.85 8.57 1.60
C THR A 50 3.86 9.01 2.68
N GLY A 51 4.04 8.51 3.91
CA GLY A 51 3.29 8.96 5.08
C GLY A 51 1.80 8.57 5.02
N ILE A 52 1.53 7.27 4.97
CA ILE A 52 0.15 6.74 4.94
C ILE A 52 -0.23 6.25 6.33
N VAL A 53 -1.42 6.63 6.80
CA VAL A 53 -1.97 6.16 8.08
C VAL A 53 -3.37 5.60 7.87
N GLY A 54 -3.61 4.39 8.37
CA GLY A 54 -4.95 3.79 8.45
C GLY A 54 -5.53 3.38 7.10
N LEU A 55 -4.81 2.54 6.35
CA LEU A 55 -5.31 1.98 5.09
C LEU A 55 -6.08 0.68 5.40
N THR A 56 -7.35 0.59 4.99
CA THR A 56 -8.18 -0.59 5.30
C THR A 56 -8.96 -1.10 4.09
N ARG A 57 -9.17 -2.42 4.01
CA ARG A 57 -9.97 -3.11 2.97
C ARG A 57 -9.52 -2.76 1.55
N ILE A 58 -8.37 -3.27 1.16
CA ILE A 58 -7.73 -2.91 -0.11
C ILE A 58 -7.58 -4.16 -0.95
N VAL A 59 -7.97 -4.08 -2.23
CA VAL A 59 -7.97 -5.22 -3.15
C VAL A 59 -7.28 -4.84 -4.45
N GLY A 60 -6.35 -5.69 -4.91
CA GLY A 60 -5.73 -5.57 -6.23
C GLY A 60 -4.78 -4.39 -6.35
N LEU A 61 -3.72 -4.39 -5.53
CA LEU A 61 -2.66 -3.38 -5.57
C LEU A 61 -1.51 -3.92 -6.45
N THR A 62 -1.21 -3.26 -7.57
CA THR A 62 -0.20 -3.75 -8.51
C THR A 62 0.81 -2.69 -8.97
N GLY A 63 2.08 -3.08 -9.08
CA GLY A 63 3.13 -2.23 -9.66
C GLY A 63 3.38 -0.96 -8.84
N ILE A 64 3.82 -1.13 -7.59
CA ILE A 64 4.06 -0.02 -6.67
C ILE A 64 5.55 0.14 -6.45
N VAL A 65 6.04 1.36 -6.54
CA VAL A 65 7.46 1.69 -6.37
C VAL A 65 7.62 2.79 -5.32
N GLY A 66 8.52 2.60 -4.37
CA GLY A 66 8.93 3.62 -3.40
C GLY A 66 7.83 3.94 -2.39
N LEU A 67 7.46 2.94 -1.58
CA LEU A 67 6.43 3.06 -0.56
C LEU A 67 7.07 3.23 0.81
N THR A 68 6.87 4.37 1.47
CA THR A 68 7.60 4.68 2.71
C THR A 68 6.71 5.26 3.81
N GLY A 69 6.93 4.82 5.06
CA GLY A 69 6.29 5.43 6.23
C GLY A 69 4.80 5.11 6.29
N ILE A 70 4.47 3.83 6.37
CA ILE A 70 3.09 3.36 6.46
C ILE A 70 2.79 2.91 7.88
N VAL A 71 1.64 3.32 8.39
CA VAL A 71 1.12 2.87 9.68
C VAL A 71 -0.30 2.32 9.53
N GLY A 72 -0.54 1.12 10.05
CA GLY A 72 -1.88 0.55 10.20
C GLY A 72 -2.51 0.06 8.90
N TRP A 73 -1.81 -0.78 8.15
CA TRP A 73 -2.39 -1.49 7.00
C TRP A 73 -3.19 -2.70 7.46
N THR A 74 -4.48 -2.77 7.12
CA THR A 74 -5.35 -3.88 7.53
C THR A 74 -6.17 -4.45 6.37
N ARG A 75 -6.31 -5.79 6.33
CA ARG A 75 -7.15 -6.51 5.34
C ARG A 75 -6.80 -6.14 3.90
N ILE A 76 -5.59 -6.48 3.49
CA ILE A 76 -5.09 -6.20 2.14
C ILE A 76 -5.04 -7.50 1.33
N VAL A 77 -5.61 -7.49 0.12
CA VAL A 77 -5.70 -8.68 -0.75
C VAL A 77 -5.12 -8.37 -2.13
N GLY A 78 -4.32 -9.30 -2.66
CA GLY A 78 -3.82 -9.24 -4.05
C GLY A 78 -2.79 -8.13 -4.25
N LEU A 79 -1.69 -8.21 -3.51
CA LEU A 79 -0.60 -7.25 -3.57
C LEU A 79 0.51 -7.80 -4.47
N THR A 80 0.79 -7.17 -5.61
CA THR A 80 1.69 -7.74 -6.63
C THR A 80 2.70 -6.71 -7.16
N GLY A 81 3.98 -7.10 -7.25
CA GLY A 81 4.99 -6.27 -7.91
C GLY A 81 5.30 -5.00 -7.14
N ILE A 82 5.68 -5.15 -5.87
CA ILE A 82 6.09 -4.03 -5.02
C ILE A 82 7.61 -3.92 -5.00
N VAL A 83 8.11 -2.70 -5.15
CA VAL A 83 9.54 -2.38 -5.05
C VAL A 83 9.77 -1.23 -4.05
N GLY A 84 10.71 -1.41 -3.13
CA GLY A 84 11.16 -0.36 -2.21
C GLY A 84 10.11 -0.02 -1.15
N LEU A 85 9.73 -0.99 -0.33
CA LEU A 85 8.76 -0.82 0.75
C LEU A 85 9.51 -0.68 2.08
N THR A 86 9.44 0.50 2.69
CA THR A 86 10.27 0.87 3.84
C THR A 86 9.48 1.50 4.99
N ARG A 87 9.92 1.29 6.24
CA ARG A 87 9.32 1.90 7.45
C ARG A 87 7.81 1.63 7.57
N ILE A 88 7.45 0.36 7.75
CA ILE A 88 6.06 -0.09 7.83
C ILE A 88 5.76 -0.54 9.24
N VAL A 89 4.66 -0.06 9.81
CA VAL A 89 4.23 -0.40 11.18
C VAL A 89 2.78 -0.90 11.17
N GLY A 90 2.53 -2.02 11.84
CA GLY A 90 1.18 -2.53 12.11
C GLY A 90 0.48 -3.06 10.86
N TRP A 91 1.12 -4.01 10.18
CA TRP A 91 0.57 -4.61 8.97
C TRP A 91 -0.15 -5.91 9.31
N THR A 92 -1.46 -5.98 9.07
CA THR A 92 -2.32 -7.07 9.54
C THR A 92 -3.23 -7.63 8.45
N GLY A 93 -3.32 -8.96 8.35
CA GLY A 93 -4.29 -9.65 7.48
C GLY A 93 -4.04 -9.43 5.99
N ILE A 94 -2.86 -9.85 5.53
CA ILE A 94 -2.44 -9.72 4.12
C ILE A 94 -2.65 -11.06 3.42
N VAL A 95 -3.27 -11.04 2.25
CA VAL A 95 -3.49 -12.23 1.43
C VAL A 95 -3.01 -12.00 -0.01
N GLY A 96 -2.29 -12.95 -0.58
CA GLY A 96 -1.89 -12.93 -1.99
C GLY A 96 -0.79 -11.91 -2.26
N LEU A 97 0.30 -11.99 -1.49
CA LEU A 97 1.46 -11.11 -1.59
C LEU A 97 2.50 -11.70 -2.56
N THR A 98 2.70 -11.08 -3.71
CA THR A 98 3.57 -11.63 -4.76
C THR A 98 4.58 -10.62 -5.28
N ARG A 99 5.81 -11.08 -5.54
CA ARG A 99 6.93 -10.28 -6.07
C ARG A 99 7.18 -8.98 -5.29
N ILE A 100 7.78 -9.09 -4.11
CA ILE A 100 8.31 -7.93 -3.38
C ILE A 100 9.83 -7.84 -3.58
N VAL A 101 10.33 -6.62 -3.81
CA VAL A 101 11.75 -6.31 -3.85
C VAL A 101 12.07 -5.14 -2.92
N GLY A 102 13.11 -5.24 -2.11
CA GLY A 102 13.61 -4.13 -1.28
C GLY A 102 12.68 -3.81 -0.12
N LEU A 103 12.58 -4.74 0.83
CA LEU A 103 11.76 -4.62 2.03
C LEU A 103 12.62 -4.27 3.23
N THR A 104 12.37 -3.13 3.88
CA THR A 104 13.15 -2.72 5.05
C THR A 104 12.31 -2.08 6.17
N GLY A 105 12.69 -2.34 7.44
CA GLY A 105 12.10 -1.66 8.59
C GLY A 105 10.61 -1.96 8.78
N ILE A 106 10.25 -3.24 8.84
CA ILE A 106 8.88 -3.67 9.14
C ILE A 106 8.73 -4.00 10.62
N VAL A 107 7.69 -3.44 11.24
CA VAL A 107 7.33 -3.68 12.64
C VAL A 107 5.87 -4.08 12.77
N GLY A 108 5.57 -5.08 13.59
CA GLY A 108 4.18 -5.50 13.89
C GLY A 108 3.46 -6.14 12.70
N LEU A 109 4.13 -7.06 12.02
CA LEU A 109 3.58 -7.83 10.90
C LEU A 109 2.80 -9.03 11.44
N THR A 110 1.49 -9.11 11.19
CA THR A 110 0.66 -10.22 11.65
C THR A 110 -0.21 -10.78 10.52
N ARG A 111 -0.24 -12.12 10.41
CA ARG A 111 -1.09 -12.87 9.47
C ARG A 111 -0.86 -12.49 7.99
N ILE A 112 0.12 -13.14 7.37
CA ILE A 112 0.34 -13.15 5.91
C ILE A 112 -0.03 -14.53 5.36
N VAL A 113 -0.78 -14.56 4.26
CA VAL A 113 -1.09 -15.78 3.50
C VAL A 113 -0.78 -15.57 2.02
N GLY A 114 -0.22 -16.58 1.37
CA GLY A 114 0.04 -16.54 -0.08
C GLY A 114 1.23 -15.68 -0.48
N LEU A 115 2.28 -15.67 0.33
CA LEU A 115 3.55 -15.03 0.03
C LEU A 115 4.38 -15.91 -0.93
N THR A 116 4.74 -15.41 -2.12
CA THR A 116 5.40 -16.25 -3.14
C THR A 116 6.87 -15.92 -3.41
N ARG A 117 7.24 -14.63 -3.51
CA ARG A 117 8.62 -14.22 -3.82
C ARG A 117 8.98 -12.90 -3.15
N ILE A 118 10.13 -12.89 -2.49
CA ILE A 118 10.79 -11.75 -1.86
C ILE A 118 12.24 -11.68 -2.33
N LEU A 119 12.75 -10.49 -2.61
CA LEU A 119 14.17 -10.21 -2.82
C LEU A 119 14.59 -8.97 -2.01
N GLY A 120 15.76 -9.02 -1.37
CA GLY A 120 16.31 -7.88 -0.63
C GLY A 120 15.48 -7.52 0.61
N TRP A 121 15.60 -8.30 1.67
CA TRP A 121 14.81 -8.18 2.89
C TRP A 121 15.73 -7.97 4.10
N THR A 122 15.59 -6.86 4.83
CA THR A 122 16.40 -6.56 6.03
C THR A 122 15.62 -5.80 7.11
N GLY A 123 15.89 -6.07 8.39
CA GLY A 123 15.35 -5.28 9.51
C GLY A 123 13.85 -5.44 9.80
N ILE A 124 13.37 -6.67 10.03
CA ILE A 124 12.08 -6.90 10.70
C ILE A 124 12.30 -6.85 12.21
N VAL A 125 11.41 -6.19 12.94
CA VAL A 125 11.33 -6.32 14.40
C VAL A 125 9.87 -6.57 14.78
N GLY A 126 9.56 -7.75 15.31
CA GLY A 126 8.26 -8.05 15.94
C GLY A 126 7.62 -9.37 15.51
N PHE A 127 7.19 -10.12 16.52
CA PHE A 127 6.09 -11.10 16.51
C PHE A 127 5.01 -10.59 17.46
#